data_AF-A0A7S2RGT0-F1
#
_entry.id   AF-A0A7S2RGT0-F1
#
_cell.length_a   1.000
_cell.length_b   1.000
_cell.length_c   1.000
_cell.angle_alpha   90.00
_cell.angle_beta   90.00
_cell.angle_gamma   90.00
#
_symmetry.space_group_name_H-M   'P 1'
#
loop_
_entity.id
_entity.type
_entity.pdbx_description
1 polymer ?
#
loop_
_entity_poly.entity_id
_entity_poly.type
_entity_poly.pdbx_seq_one_letter_code
_entity_poly.pdbx_strand_id
1 'polypeptide(L)'
;LATVIPSCYEIINSHLETASNDQKEEALTLFHEKPWIWVGDGFVTSKRVAFDAPDHASPYLYKVPKEMADFKALLQFCGIRKSFSANDFVNILFSLAMELDGTQCNDKQIDLAIFVARHLGRLSQEELKDLNRDILYLPSRDRRMFIAKDMTYDDAPWLSAIINTKGKTRHTFVNDDINIE
;
A
#
# COMPACT_ATOMS: atom_id res chain seq x y z
N LEU A 1 24.81 -3.40 12.03
CA LEU A 1 23.36 -3.66 12.08
C LEU A 1 22.99 -5.02 11.49
N ALA A 2 23.51 -5.41 10.32
CA ALA A 2 23.19 -6.69 9.66
C ALA A 2 23.38 -7.96 10.52
N THR A 3 24.27 -7.94 11.52
CA THR A 3 24.48 -9.08 12.43
C THR A 3 23.62 -9.05 13.70
N VAL A 4 23.11 -7.89 14.11
CA VAL A 4 22.37 -7.75 15.38
C VAL A 4 20.90 -8.08 15.18
N ILE A 5 20.33 -7.72 14.03
CA ILE A 5 18.91 -7.91 13.76
C ILE A 5 18.54 -9.40 13.82
N PRO A 6 19.20 -10.34 13.11
CA PRO A 6 18.87 -11.77 13.22
C PRO A 6 18.93 -12.28 14.67
N SER A 7 19.95 -11.89 15.45
CA SER A 7 20.06 -12.27 16.87
C SER A 7 18.90 -11.77 17.73
N CYS A 8 18.35 -10.58 17.45
CA CYS A 8 17.15 -10.10 18.13
C CYS A 8 15.94 -11.02 17.85
N TYR A 9 15.74 -11.44 16.61
CA TYR A 9 14.64 -12.35 16.26
C TYR A 9 14.86 -13.76 16.81
N GLU A 10 16.10 -14.25 16.88
CA GLU A 10 16.43 -15.51 17.56
C GLU A 10 16.01 -15.47 19.03
N ILE A 11 16.36 -14.40 19.76
CA ILE A 11 15.99 -14.24 21.17
C ILE A 11 14.46 -14.21 21.35
N ILE A 12 13.75 -13.47 20.48
CA ILE A 12 12.28 -13.40 20.50
C ILE A 12 11.69 -14.79 20.24
N ASN A 13 12.19 -15.50 19.22
CA ASN A 13 11.71 -16.81 18.84
C ASN A 13 11.92 -17.83 19.97
N SER A 14 13.12 -17.90 20.55
CA SER A 14 13.42 -18.80 21.67
C SER A 14 12.57 -18.52 22.91
N HIS A 15 12.32 -17.25 23.23
CA HIS A 15 11.42 -16.90 24.34
C HIS A 15 9.99 -17.37 24.06
N LEU A 16 9.48 -17.13 22.85
CA LEU A 16 8.12 -17.53 22.49
C LEU A 16 7.96 -19.05 22.40
N GLU A 17 8.98 -19.81 22.02
CA GLU A 17 8.91 -21.28 22.01
C GLU A 17 8.67 -21.86 23.42
N THR A 18 9.26 -21.25 24.45
CA THR A 18 9.15 -21.69 25.85
C THR A 18 8.05 -20.99 26.65
N ALA A 19 7.46 -19.92 26.10
CA ALA A 19 6.45 -19.11 26.76
C ALA A 19 5.09 -19.83 26.91
N SER A 20 4.38 -19.50 27.98
CA SER A 20 2.98 -19.91 28.17
C SER A 20 2.06 -19.24 27.14
N ASN A 21 0.83 -19.74 26.99
CA ASN A 21 -0.15 -19.14 26.09
C ASN A 21 -0.50 -17.69 26.47
N ASP A 22 -0.56 -17.38 27.77
CA ASP A 22 -0.86 -16.02 28.24
C ASP A 22 0.26 -15.03 27.88
N GLN A 23 1.52 -15.44 28.04
CA GLN A 23 2.68 -14.63 27.65
C GLN A 23 2.77 -14.43 26.13
N LYS A 24 2.40 -15.46 25.38
CA LYS A 24 2.27 -15.42 23.93
C LYS A 24 1.25 -14.39 23.48
N GLU A 25 0.06 -14.38 24.11
CA GLU A 25 -1.01 -13.43 23.79
C GLU A 25 -0.62 -11.98 24.13
N GLU A 26 0.06 -11.78 25.27
CA GLU A 26 0.59 -10.48 25.66
C GLU A 26 1.64 -9.98 24.64
N ALA A 27 2.55 -10.85 24.22
CA ALA A 27 3.54 -10.52 23.20
C ALA A 27 2.90 -10.19 21.84
N LEU A 28 1.87 -10.93 21.43
CA LEU A 28 1.10 -10.65 20.21
C LEU A 28 0.47 -9.26 20.25
N THR A 29 -0.15 -8.91 21.38
CA THR A 29 -0.74 -7.59 21.60
C THR A 29 0.30 -6.49 21.42
N LEU A 30 1.49 -6.65 22.02
CA LEU A 30 2.59 -5.70 21.90
C LEU A 30 3.08 -5.55 20.44
N PHE A 31 3.26 -6.67 19.74
CA PHE A 31 3.75 -6.68 18.35
C PHE A 31 2.74 -6.10 17.35
N HIS A 32 1.45 -6.15 17.65
CA HIS A 32 0.42 -5.54 16.81
C HIS A 32 0.39 -4.03 16.92
N GLU A 33 0.72 -3.49 18.10
CA GLU A 33 0.68 -2.05 18.40
C GLU A 33 1.97 -1.32 18.01
N LYS A 34 3.12 -1.99 18.03
CA LYS A 34 4.44 -1.34 17.85
C LYS A 34 5.16 -1.76 16.57
N PRO A 35 5.92 -0.85 15.94
CA PRO A 35 6.84 -1.23 14.88
C PRO A 35 7.93 -2.17 15.42
N TRP A 36 8.06 -3.35 14.83
CA TRP A 36 9.00 -4.38 15.30
C TRP A 36 9.59 -5.22 14.17
N ILE A 37 9.05 -5.13 12.94
CA ILE A 37 9.55 -5.87 11.78
C ILE A 37 10.57 -5.03 11.06
N TRP A 38 11.81 -5.50 11.00
CA TRP A 38 12.89 -4.87 10.26
C TRP A 38 12.65 -5.02 8.75
N VAL A 39 12.70 -3.92 7.99
CA VAL A 39 12.52 -3.90 6.53
C VAL A 39 13.74 -3.39 5.76
N GLY A 40 14.88 -3.20 6.44
CA GLY A 40 16.16 -2.80 5.85
C GLY A 40 16.60 -1.38 6.21
N ASP A 41 15.65 -0.44 6.33
CA ASP A 41 15.90 0.97 6.67
C ASP A 41 15.17 1.42 7.95
N GLY A 42 14.36 0.55 8.55
CA GLY A 42 13.63 0.83 9.77
C GLY A 42 12.78 -0.35 10.25
N PHE A 43 12.04 -0.11 11.32
CA PHE A 43 11.04 -1.04 11.85
C PHE A 43 9.63 -0.59 11.47
N VAL A 44 8.79 -1.53 11.06
CA VAL A 44 7.39 -1.30 10.71
C VAL A 44 6.47 -2.25 11.47
N THR A 45 5.17 -1.92 11.49
CA THR A 45 4.14 -2.75 12.12
C THR A 45 3.74 -3.93 11.21
N SER A 46 3.23 -5.01 11.81
CA SER A 46 2.79 -6.22 11.07
C SER A 46 1.77 -5.92 9.97
N LYS A 47 0.95 -4.86 10.12
CA LYS A 47 -0.06 -4.47 9.12
C LYS A 47 0.55 -4.07 7.77
N ARG A 48 1.79 -3.58 7.77
CA ARG A 48 2.52 -3.08 6.59
C ARG A 48 3.40 -4.14 5.94
N VAL A 49 3.39 -5.38 6.43
CA VAL A 49 4.27 -6.45 5.94
C VAL A 49 3.47 -7.68 5.51
N ALA A 50 3.81 -8.25 4.38
CA ALA A 50 3.29 -9.53 3.91
C ALA A 50 4.39 -10.39 3.28
N PHE A 51 4.21 -11.72 3.26
CA PHE A 51 5.16 -12.63 2.63
C PHE A 51 5.25 -12.43 1.11
N ASP A 52 4.12 -12.10 0.50
CA ASP A 52 3.99 -11.75 -0.90
C ASP A 52 3.45 -10.33 -1.04
N ALA A 53 4.29 -9.46 -1.59
CA ALA A 53 4.00 -8.05 -1.78
C ALA A 53 4.82 -7.52 -2.97
N PRO A 54 4.28 -6.54 -3.72
CA PRO A 54 5.03 -5.89 -4.78
C PRO A 54 6.08 -4.92 -4.22
N ASP A 55 7.31 -4.99 -4.75
CA ASP A 55 8.41 -4.12 -4.30
C ASP A 55 8.11 -2.62 -4.52
N HIS A 56 7.27 -2.30 -5.50
CA HIS A 56 6.88 -0.94 -5.83
C HIS A 56 5.91 -0.30 -4.82
N ALA A 57 5.37 -1.04 -3.85
CA ALA A 57 4.46 -0.48 -2.84
C ALA A 57 5.18 0.21 -1.66
N SER A 58 6.51 0.18 -1.63
CA SER A 58 7.33 0.94 -0.69
C SER A 58 7.14 2.45 -0.88
N PRO A 59 7.10 3.26 0.19
CA PRO A 59 7.30 2.88 1.58
C PRO A 59 6.03 2.42 2.29
N TYR A 60 4.87 2.31 1.65
CA TYR A 60 3.61 2.06 2.38
C TYR A 60 3.47 0.60 2.83
N LEU A 61 3.76 -0.34 1.93
CA LEU A 61 3.69 -1.78 2.17
C LEU A 61 5.02 -2.44 1.79
N TYR A 62 5.38 -3.47 2.56
CA TYR A 62 6.66 -4.16 2.45
C TYR A 62 6.47 -5.66 2.27
N LYS A 63 7.36 -6.24 1.48
CA LYS A 63 7.59 -7.67 1.48
C LYS A 63 8.47 -8.06 2.66
N VAL A 64 8.22 -9.21 3.27
CA VAL A 64 9.13 -9.79 4.28
C VAL A 64 10.55 -9.86 3.68
N PRO A 65 11.56 -9.21 4.29
CA PRO A 65 12.93 -9.28 3.81
C PRO A 65 13.48 -10.70 3.88
N LYS A 66 14.45 -11.01 3.02
CA LYS A 66 15.03 -12.36 2.95
C LYS A 66 15.71 -12.76 4.25
N GLU A 67 16.31 -11.80 4.96
CA GLU A 67 16.96 -11.99 6.25
C GLU A 67 15.97 -12.39 7.36
N MET A 68 14.68 -12.10 7.16
CA MET A 68 13.60 -12.46 8.08
C MET A 68 12.91 -13.77 7.70
N ALA A 69 13.26 -14.38 6.57
CA ALA A 69 12.60 -15.56 6.05
C ALA A 69 12.77 -16.79 6.96
N ASP A 70 13.89 -16.87 7.68
CA ASP A 70 14.17 -17.96 8.62
C ASP A 70 13.22 -17.96 9.82
N PHE A 71 12.64 -16.81 10.16
CA PHE A 71 11.67 -16.64 11.24
C PHE A 71 10.22 -16.74 10.78
N LYS A 72 9.95 -17.42 9.66
CA LYS A 72 8.61 -17.54 9.07
C LYS A 72 7.53 -17.97 10.08
N ALA A 73 7.82 -18.95 10.92
CA ALA A 73 6.86 -19.44 11.93
C ALA A 73 6.49 -18.35 12.94
N LEU A 74 7.48 -17.62 13.45
CA LEU A 74 7.30 -16.46 14.33
C LEU A 74 6.47 -15.37 13.64
N LEU A 75 6.82 -15.02 12.41
CA LEU A 75 6.11 -13.98 11.66
C LEU A 75 4.64 -14.35 11.41
N GLN A 76 4.37 -15.61 11.05
CA GLN A 76 3.01 -16.11 10.92
C GLN A 76 2.25 -16.10 12.25
N PHE A 77 2.91 -16.52 13.32
CA PHE A 77 2.36 -16.46 14.68
C PHE A 77 1.97 -15.02 15.05
N CYS A 78 2.81 -14.04 14.72
CA CYS A 78 2.56 -12.61 14.92
C CYS A 78 1.54 -11.99 13.94
N GLY A 79 0.90 -12.79 13.08
CA GLY A 79 -0.17 -12.34 12.19
C GLY A 79 0.30 -11.73 10.88
N ILE A 80 1.56 -11.94 10.47
CA ILE A 80 2.00 -11.54 9.12
C ILE A 80 1.23 -12.33 8.07
N ARG A 81 0.56 -11.59 7.19
CA ARG A 81 -0.34 -12.14 6.17
C ARG A 81 0.47 -12.71 5.00
N LYS A 82 -0.14 -13.66 4.28
CA LYS A 82 0.44 -14.18 3.04
C LYS A 82 0.56 -13.09 1.99
N SER A 83 -0.50 -12.31 1.78
CA SER A 83 -0.57 -11.21 0.83
C SER A 83 -1.48 -10.10 1.37
N PHE A 84 -1.38 -8.92 0.75
CA PHE A 84 -2.26 -7.80 1.04
C PHE A 84 -3.64 -7.97 0.38
N SER A 85 -4.64 -7.33 0.98
CA SER A 85 -5.99 -7.18 0.43
C SER A 85 -6.06 -5.96 -0.50
N ALA A 86 -7.07 -5.91 -1.36
CA ALA A 86 -7.32 -4.74 -2.21
C ALA A 86 -7.47 -3.43 -1.39
N ASN A 87 -8.06 -3.48 -0.19
CA ASN A 87 -8.21 -2.32 0.66
C ASN A 87 -6.87 -1.81 1.23
N ASP A 88 -5.85 -2.65 1.35
CA ASP A 88 -4.50 -2.19 1.72
C ASP A 88 -3.93 -1.28 0.62
N PHE A 89 -4.18 -1.61 -0.65
CA PHE A 89 -3.79 -0.79 -1.79
C PHE A 89 -4.61 0.50 -1.90
N VAL A 90 -5.91 0.46 -1.62
CA VAL A 90 -6.73 1.68 -1.48
C VAL A 90 -6.14 2.62 -0.42
N ASN A 91 -5.73 2.07 0.72
CA ASN A 91 -5.12 2.85 1.79
C ASN A 91 -3.79 3.50 1.37
N ILE A 92 -3.01 2.90 0.45
CA ILE A 92 -1.83 3.56 -0.13
C ILE A 92 -2.23 4.86 -0.82
N LEU A 93 -3.22 4.79 -1.73
CA LEU A 93 -3.68 5.95 -2.50
C LEU A 93 -4.27 7.03 -1.59
N PHE A 94 -5.02 6.61 -0.57
CA PHE A 94 -5.55 7.51 0.45
C PHE A 94 -4.44 8.21 1.24
N SER A 95 -3.48 7.46 1.80
CA SER A 95 -2.35 8.02 2.55
C SER A 95 -1.52 8.97 1.70
N LEU A 96 -1.21 8.59 0.45
CA LEU A 96 -0.48 9.44 -0.48
C LEU A 96 -1.24 10.76 -0.75
N ALA A 97 -2.56 10.70 -0.95
CA ALA A 97 -3.37 11.89 -1.16
C ALA A 97 -3.35 12.83 0.07
N MET A 98 -3.41 12.27 1.28
CA MET A 98 -3.34 13.05 2.52
C MET A 98 -1.96 13.68 2.74
N GLU A 99 -0.88 12.97 2.42
CA GLU A 99 0.48 13.50 2.50
C GLU A 99 0.75 14.63 1.49
N LEU A 100 0.13 14.56 0.32
CA LEU A 100 0.24 15.59 -0.70
C LEU A 100 -0.57 16.85 -0.40
N ASP A 101 -1.67 16.74 0.35
CA ASP A 101 -2.57 17.85 0.70
C ASP A 101 -2.93 18.74 -0.53
N GLY A 102 -3.28 18.09 -1.64
CA GLY A 102 -3.67 18.75 -2.89
C GLY A 102 -2.51 19.28 -3.76
N THR A 103 -1.26 19.09 -3.35
CA THR A 103 -0.08 19.37 -4.18
C THR A 103 0.11 18.30 -5.27
N GLN A 104 0.98 18.59 -6.25
CA GLN A 104 1.28 17.67 -7.34
C GLN A 104 2.22 16.54 -6.90
N CYS A 105 1.94 15.32 -7.33
CA CYS A 105 2.84 14.19 -7.22
C CYS A 105 4.17 14.47 -7.94
N ASN A 106 5.28 14.15 -7.29
CA ASN A 106 6.55 13.97 -7.97
C ASN A 106 6.56 12.67 -8.80
N ASP A 107 7.66 12.42 -9.52
CA ASP A 107 7.77 11.26 -10.42
C ASP A 107 7.56 9.92 -9.70
N LYS A 108 8.20 9.73 -8.55
CA LYS A 108 8.06 8.48 -7.78
C LYS A 108 6.63 8.29 -7.24
N GLN A 109 6.01 9.37 -6.80
CA GLN A 109 4.65 9.34 -6.24
C GLN A 109 3.61 9.05 -7.31
N ILE A 110 3.75 9.63 -8.51
CA ILE A 110 2.82 9.34 -9.60
C ILE A 110 2.99 7.91 -10.10
N ASP A 111 4.22 7.40 -10.17
CA ASP A 111 4.50 6.03 -10.61
C ASP A 111 3.87 5.01 -9.64
N LEU A 112 3.99 5.26 -8.33
CA LEU A 112 3.31 4.50 -7.30
C LEU A 112 1.79 4.56 -7.48
N ALA A 113 1.22 5.76 -7.65
CA ALA A 113 -0.22 5.93 -7.79
C ALA A 113 -0.78 5.19 -9.01
N ILE A 114 -0.09 5.27 -10.16
CA ILE A 114 -0.43 4.56 -11.39
C ILE A 114 -0.29 3.05 -11.18
N PHE A 115 0.80 2.58 -10.56
CA PHE A 115 1.02 1.18 -10.25
C PHE A 115 -0.15 0.61 -9.43
N VAL A 116 -0.52 1.29 -8.34
CA VAL A 116 -1.59 0.85 -7.45
C VAL A 116 -2.95 0.92 -8.14
N ALA A 117 -3.25 1.98 -8.89
CA ALA A 117 -4.50 2.10 -9.64
C ALA A 117 -4.67 0.98 -10.67
N ARG A 118 -3.61 0.67 -11.43
CA ARG A 118 -3.59 -0.45 -12.38
C ARG A 118 -3.69 -1.82 -11.68
N HIS A 119 -3.14 -1.95 -10.47
CA HIS A 119 -3.29 -3.19 -9.69
C HIS A 119 -4.76 -3.39 -9.30
N LEU A 120 -5.41 -2.35 -8.78
CA LEU A 120 -6.84 -2.37 -8.44
C LEU A 120 -7.74 -2.59 -9.66
N GLY A 121 -7.35 -2.07 -10.83
CA GLY A 121 -8.08 -2.24 -12.08
C GLY A 121 -8.13 -3.68 -12.61
N ARG A 122 -7.22 -4.56 -12.16
CA ARG A 122 -7.16 -5.97 -12.59
C ARG A 122 -7.92 -6.93 -11.68
N LEU A 123 -8.54 -6.41 -10.62
CA LEU A 123 -9.28 -7.23 -9.65
C LEU A 123 -10.55 -7.81 -10.26
N SER A 124 -10.98 -8.98 -9.76
CA SER A 124 -12.24 -9.59 -10.19
C SER A 124 -13.45 -8.77 -9.71
N GLN A 125 -14.62 -9.03 -10.30
CA GLN A 125 -15.87 -8.36 -9.87
C GLN A 125 -16.24 -8.68 -8.42
N GLU A 126 -15.87 -9.85 -7.91
CA GLU A 126 -16.06 -10.23 -6.51
C GLU A 126 -15.18 -9.38 -5.59
N GLU A 127 -13.89 -9.24 -5.90
CA GLU A 127 -12.94 -8.43 -5.12
C GLU A 127 -13.31 -6.95 -5.11
N LEU A 128 -13.86 -6.44 -6.22
CA LEU A 128 -14.31 -5.06 -6.34
C LEU A 128 -15.55 -4.73 -5.50
N LYS A 129 -16.32 -5.72 -5.02
CA LYS A 129 -17.50 -5.50 -4.16
C LYS A 129 -17.11 -5.06 -2.75
N ASP A 130 -16.01 -5.62 -2.22
CA ASP A 130 -15.54 -5.35 -0.86
C ASP A 130 -14.57 -4.16 -0.79
N LEU A 131 -14.32 -3.50 -1.93
CA LEU A 131 -13.44 -2.35 -2.04
C LEU A 131 -14.08 -1.10 -1.43
N ASN A 132 -13.37 -0.42 -0.54
CA ASN A 132 -13.82 0.84 0.02
C ASN A 132 -13.66 1.99 -1.00
N ARG A 133 -14.67 2.17 -1.85
CA ARG A 133 -14.69 3.18 -2.90
C ARG A 133 -14.84 4.62 -2.40
N ASP A 134 -15.22 4.82 -1.13
CA ASP A 134 -15.40 6.16 -0.54
C ASP A 134 -14.07 6.88 -0.32
N ILE A 135 -13.00 6.13 -0.11
CA ILE A 135 -11.65 6.65 0.12
C ILE A 135 -10.69 6.34 -1.05
N LEU A 136 -11.22 5.85 -2.17
CA LEU A 136 -10.40 5.56 -3.34
C LEU A 136 -10.01 6.86 -4.03
N TYR A 137 -8.75 7.25 -3.90
CA TYR A 137 -8.15 8.35 -4.67
C TYR A 137 -7.50 7.83 -5.94
N LEU A 138 -7.51 8.63 -7.00
CA LEU A 138 -6.77 8.38 -8.23
C LEU A 138 -6.01 9.65 -8.65
N PRO A 139 -4.86 9.52 -9.32
CA PRO A 139 -4.18 10.67 -9.88
C PRO A 139 -4.90 11.19 -11.13
N SER A 140 -4.96 12.51 -11.26
CA SER A 140 -5.41 13.19 -12.46
C SER A 140 -4.29 13.33 -13.50
N ARG A 141 -4.63 13.79 -14.70
CA ARG A 141 -3.65 14.20 -15.73
C ARG A 141 -2.65 15.24 -15.23
N ASP A 142 -3.09 16.15 -14.37
CA ASP A 142 -2.25 17.20 -13.77
C ASP A 142 -1.40 16.69 -12.60
N ARG A 143 -1.30 15.35 -12.42
CA ARG A 143 -0.56 14.67 -11.36
C ARG A 143 -1.03 15.06 -9.95
N ARG A 144 -2.33 15.29 -9.76
CA ARG A 144 -2.92 15.55 -8.43
C ARG A 144 -3.89 14.45 -8.05
N MET A 145 -3.98 14.15 -6.76
CA MET A 145 -4.86 13.09 -6.26
C MET A 145 -6.28 13.63 -6.01
N PHE A 146 -7.30 12.92 -6.52
CA PHE A 146 -8.72 13.24 -6.27
C PHE A 146 -9.51 11.97 -5.96
N ILE A 147 -10.64 12.12 -5.27
CA ILE A 147 -11.56 11.00 -5.03
C ILE A 147 -12.08 10.50 -6.37
N ALA A 148 -11.95 9.19 -6.61
CA ALA A 148 -12.27 8.55 -7.89
C ALA A 148 -13.73 8.78 -8.33
N LYS A 149 -14.66 8.89 -7.37
CA LYS A 149 -16.09 9.16 -7.62
C LYS A 149 -16.34 10.54 -8.23
N ASP A 150 -15.44 11.49 -8.04
CA ASP A 150 -15.54 12.87 -8.54
C ASP A 150 -14.75 13.09 -9.85
N MET A 151 -14.17 12.01 -10.40
CA MET A 151 -13.35 12.04 -11.60
C MET A 151 -14.09 11.42 -12.79
N THR A 152 -13.68 11.82 -14.00
CA THR A 152 -14.20 11.23 -15.24
C THR A 152 -13.06 10.68 -16.07
N TYR A 153 -13.31 9.59 -16.78
CA TYR A 153 -12.40 9.13 -17.84
C TYR A 153 -12.66 9.93 -19.12
N ASP A 154 -11.61 10.25 -19.87
CA ASP A 154 -11.73 11.04 -21.11
C ASP A 154 -11.83 10.10 -22.31
N ASP A 155 -13.05 9.66 -22.63
CA ASP A 155 -13.32 8.77 -23.78
C ASP A 155 -13.15 9.47 -25.15
N ALA A 156 -13.00 10.79 -25.17
CA ALA A 156 -12.87 11.58 -26.39
C ALA A 156 -11.80 12.68 -26.23
N PRO A 157 -10.52 12.30 -26.05
CA PRO A 157 -9.44 13.26 -25.75
C PRO A 157 -9.23 14.29 -26.85
N TRP A 158 -9.55 13.95 -28.10
CA TRP A 158 -9.54 14.89 -29.23
C TRP A 158 -10.49 16.07 -29.04
N LEU A 159 -11.64 15.88 -28.40
CA LEU A 159 -12.63 16.94 -28.18
C LEU A 159 -12.19 17.84 -27.02
N SER A 160 -11.69 17.24 -25.95
CA SER A 160 -11.15 17.93 -24.77
C SER A 160 -9.98 18.87 -25.15
N ALA A 161 -9.09 18.42 -26.05
CA ALA A 161 -7.99 19.24 -26.58
C ALA A 161 -8.48 20.50 -27.33
N ILE A 162 -9.61 20.40 -28.03
CA ILE A 162 -10.21 21.53 -28.77
C ILE A 162 -10.90 22.49 -27.80
N ILE A 163 -11.62 21.99 -26.79
CA ILE A 163 -12.42 22.82 -25.87
C ILE A 163 -11.53 23.61 -24.90
N ASN A 164 -10.43 23.04 -24.41
CA ASN A 164 -9.52 23.71 -23.47
C ASN A 164 -8.88 25.00 -24.04
N THR A 165 -8.86 25.17 -25.37
CA THR A 165 -8.43 26.42 -26.01
C THR A 165 -9.42 27.58 -25.83
N LYS A 166 -10.65 27.32 -25.36
CA LYS A 166 -11.75 28.29 -25.24
C LYS A 166 -12.25 28.52 -23.81
N GLY A 167 -11.71 27.83 -22.82
CA GLY A 167 -12.10 27.98 -21.41
C GLY A 167 -11.84 26.71 -20.60
N LYS A 168 -11.62 26.88 -19.28
CA LYS A 168 -11.28 25.82 -18.33
C LYS A 168 -12.41 24.77 -18.27
N THR A 169 -12.15 23.53 -18.67
CA THR A 169 -13.06 22.42 -18.39
C THR A 169 -13.23 22.25 -16.89
N ARG A 170 -14.46 22.12 -16.40
CA ARG A 170 -14.77 21.88 -14.98
C ARG A 170 -14.46 20.45 -14.53
N HIS A 171 -14.23 19.53 -15.46
CA HIS A 171 -14.03 18.11 -15.18
C HIS A 171 -12.57 17.81 -14.84
N THR A 172 -12.36 16.95 -13.84
CA THR A 172 -11.07 16.38 -13.49
C THR A 172 -10.92 15.03 -14.15
N PHE A 173 -9.99 14.92 -15.11
CA PHE A 173 -9.74 13.67 -15.82
C PHE A 173 -8.73 12.79 -15.10
N VAL A 174 -9.01 11.48 -15.07
CA VAL A 174 -8.07 10.45 -14.59
C VAL A 174 -6.81 10.48 -15.45
N ASN A 175 -5.66 10.19 -14.82
CA ASN A 175 -4.39 10.11 -15.53
C ASN A 175 -4.44 9.06 -16.67
N ASP A 176 -3.94 9.44 -17.85
CA ASP A 176 -4.04 8.62 -19.07
C ASP A 176 -3.33 7.27 -18.96
N ASP A 177 -2.29 7.18 -18.13
CA ASP A 177 -1.55 5.95 -17.92
C ASP A 177 -2.35 4.92 -17.09
N ILE A 178 -3.46 5.29 -16.45
CA ILE A 178 -4.25 4.32 -15.66
C ILE A 178 -5.01 3.34 -16.54
N ASN A 179 -5.09 3.56 -17.86
CA ASN A 179 -5.93 2.81 -18.78
C ASN A 179 -5.95 1.29 -18.51
N ILE A 180 -7.13 0.80 -18.15
CA ILE A 180 -7.40 -0.61 -17.87
C ILE A 180 -8.02 -1.15 -19.15
N GLU A 181 -7.21 -1.78 -20.01
CA GLU A 181 -7.69 -2.61 -21.12
C GLU A 181 -8.43 -3.86 -20.62
#